data_AF-A0A9D9BJG0-F1
#
_entry.id   AF-A0A9D9BJG0-F1
#
_cell.length_a   1.000
_cell.length_b   1.000
_cell.length_c   1.000
_cell.angle_alpha   90.00
_cell.angle_beta   90.00
_cell.angle_gamma   90.00
#
_symmetry.space_group_name_H-M   'P 1'
#
loop_
_entity.id
_entity.type
_entity.pdbx_description
1 polymer ?
#
loop_
_entity_poly.entity_id
_entity_poly.type
_entity_poly.pdbx_seq_one_letter_code
_entity_poly.pdbx_strand_id
1 'polypeptide(L)'
;MSELIRDAGISSDEQLARKAMQLKDKDQPQINIQRRTISNWRNGKSAPRTKQDPKFQLMLRALNPSIEKRQEIEALIGTGKASPEKTSRSANLENLFKSLRGPRWMHFGAVLALMLIVAVIGSLTFGSIGKGAYLETIPEDQLRLSQDGFVLPFSSVHAVDEQNLKALTSWELYVARNEIYARKGRPFVKQASVCLQHHFDRWAKNNSSPNGWYVKQSGGVALNDLEIRNAETIQRYECAVRGGRMNCSGSLQDCQ
;
A
#
# COMPACT_ATOMS: atom_id res chain seq x y z
N MET A 1 0.96 23.78 -0.08
CA MET A 1 1.86 22.79 0.56
C MET A 1 2.59 21.90 -0.46
N SER A 2 1.92 21.36 -1.49
CA SER A 2 2.59 20.57 -2.55
C SER A 2 3.72 21.32 -3.26
N GLU A 3 3.52 22.61 -3.54
CA GLU A 3 4.56 23.46 -4.15
C GLU A 3 5.79 23.61 -3.25
N LEU A 4 5.59 23.85 -1.95
CA LEU A 4 6.68 23.98 -0.97
C LEU A 4 7.54 22.72 -0.86
N ILE A 5 6.94 21.55 -0.99
CA ILE A 5 7.66 20.26 -0.98
C ILE A 5 8.58 20.17 -2.19
N ARG A 6 8.08 20.56 -3.37
CA ARG A 6 8.86 20.58 -4.61
C ARG A 6 9.98 21.62 -4.56
N ASP A 7 9.68 22.82 -4.08
CA ASP A 7 10.65 23.92 -3.98
C ASP A 7 11.77 23.59 -2.97
N ALA A 8 11.47 22.79 -1.94
CA ALA A 8 12.45 22.28 -0.98
C ALA A 8 13.30 21.10 -1.50
N GLY A 9 13.12 20.68 -2.76
CA GLY A 9 13.82 19.54 -3.36
C GLY A 9 13.44 18.18 -2.76
N ILE A 10 12.23 18.08 -2.18
CA ILE A 10 11.75 16.87 -1.51
C ILE A 10 10.79 16.13 -2.45
N SER A 11 11.07 14.87 -2.75
CA SER A 11 10.31 14.09 -3.73
C SER A 11 9.10 13.37 -3.16
N SER A 12 9.02 13.21 -1.82
CA SER A 12 7.91 12.50 -1.18
C SER A 12 7.58 12.96 0.24
N ASP A 13 6.33 12.71 0.65
CA ASP A 13 5.86 12.92 2.02
C ASP A 13 6.68 12.10 3.05
N GLU A 14 7.25 10.96 2.65
CA GLU A 14 8.10 10.10 3.49
C GLU A 14 9.48 10.75 3.70
N GLN A 15 10.07 11.29 2.63
CA GLN A 15 11.33 12.01 2.71
C GLN A 15 11.18 13.29 3.56
N LEU A 16 10.05 13.99 3.44
CA LEU A 16 9.75 15.14 4.30
C LEU A 16 9.64 14.73 5.78
N ALA A 17 8.95 13.62 6.08
CA ALA A 17 8.84 13.10 7.44
C ALA A 17 10.22 12.79 8.04
N ARG A 18 11.09 12.11 7.28
CA ARG A 18 12.45 11.77 7.71
C ARG A 18 13.29 13.03 7.96
N LYS A 19 13.29 13.98 7.03
CA LYS A 19 14.03 15.24 7.16
C LYS A 19 13.55 16.06 8.36
N ALA A 20 12.24 16.12 8.59
CA ALA A 20 11.66 16.80 9.75
C ALA A 20 12.06 16.13 11.08
N MET A 21 12.07 14.79 11.14
CA MET A 21 12.51 14.06 12.34
C MET A 21 14.01 14.20 12.62
N GLN A 22 14.85 14.42 11.60
CA GLN A 22 16.29 14.67 11.74
C GLN A 22 16.61 16.06 12.30
N LEU A 23 15.72 17.04 12.11
CA LEU A 23 15.90 18.42 12.58
C LEU A 23 15.46 18.64 14.03
N LYS A 24 15.17 17.55 14.75
CA LYS A 24 14.78 17.57 16.17
C LYS A 24 16.01 17.84 17.04
N ASP A 25 15.90 18.78 17.97
CA ASP A 25 16.93 19.03 18.97
C ASP A 25 17.04 17.83 19.93
N LYS A 26 18.26 17.52 20.40
CA LYS A 26 18.54 16.33 21.23
C LYS A 26 17.74 16.31 22.54
N ASP A 27 17.37 17.49 23.05
CA ASP A 27 16.70 17.67 24.34
C ASP A 27 15.17 17.64 24.26
N GLN A 28 14.59 17.45 23.07
CA GLN A 28 13.13 17.40 22.90
C GLN A 28 12.56 15.97 22.98
N PRO A 29 11.32 15.81 23.48
CA PRO A 29 10.60 14.53 23.47
C PRO A 29 10.57 13.88 22.08
N GLN A 30 10.51 12.55 22.02
CA GLN A 30 10.46 11.83 20.75
C GLN A 30 9.14 12.11 20.01
N ILE A 31 9.20 12.94 18.98
CA ILE A 31 8.05 13.30 18.15
C ILE A 31 8.09 12.47 16.86
N ASN A 32 7.15 11.54 16.72
CA ASN A 32 7.00 10.74 15.51
C ASN A 32 6.08 11.47 14.49
N ILE A 33 6.64 11.79 13.33
CA ILE A 33 5.93 12.37 12.20
C ILE A 33 5.74 11.28 11.15
N GLN A 34 4.48 10.86 10.94
CA GLN A 34 4.15 9.86 9.93
C GLN A 34 3.89 10.52 8.58
N ARG A 35 4.30 9.87 7.49
CA ARG A 35 3.94 10.25 6.11
C ARG A 35 2.44 10.57 5.95
N ARG A 36 1.57 9.78 6.57
CA ARG A 36 0.12 9.95 6.50
C ARG A 36 -0.33 11.30 7.07
N THR A 37 0.31 11.79 8.14
CA THR A 37 0.01 13.10 8.73
C THR A 37 0.29 14.21 7.72
N ILE A 38 1.46 14.17 7.08
CA ILE A 38 1.86 15.13 6.05
C ILE A 38 0.93 15.05 4.84
N SER A 39 0.63 13.84 4.37
CA SER A 39 -0.28 13.61 3.25
C SER A 39 -1.69 14.15 3.54
N ASN A 40 -2.20 13.96 4.76
CA ASN A 40 -3.50 14.48 5.16
C ASN A 40 -3.50 16.02 5.21
N TRP A 41 -2.43 16.65 5.70
CA TRP A 41 -2.29 18.11 5.71
C TRP A 41 -2.21 18.68 4.30
N ARG A 42 -1.41 18.06 3.43
CA ARG A 42 -1.27 18.45 2.02
C ARG A 42 -2.58 18.36 1.25
N ASN A 43 -3.39 17.35 1.53
CA ASN A 43 -4.67 17.10 0.87
C ASN A 43 -5.87 17.73 1.60
N GLY A 44 -5.64 18.58 2.61
CA GLY A 44 -6.71 19.26 3.35
C GLY A 44 -7.63 18.33 4.16
N LYS A 45 -7.25 17.06 4.38
CA LYS A 45 -8.02 16.09 5.17
C LYS A 45 -7.91 16.33 6.68
N SER A 46 -6.87 17.05 7.09
CA SER A 46 -6.66 17.52 8.46
C SER A 46 -5.75 18.76 8.41
N ALA A 47 -5.67 19.49 9.51
CA ALA A 47 -4.72 20.60 9.66
C ALA A 47 -3.99 20.46 11.02
N PRO A 48 -2.81 21.09 11.18
CA PRO A 48 -2.22 21.30 12.49
C PRO A 48 -3.24 21.96 13.43
N ARG A 49 -3.25 21.55 14.70
CA ARG A 49 -4.23 22.09 15.67
C ARG A 49 -3.94 23.53 16.03
N THR A 50 -2.66 23.88 16.13
CA THR A 50 -2.18 25.21 16.48
C THR A 50 -0.91 25.51 15.69
N LYS A 51 -0.54 26.79 15.62
CA LYS A 51 0.73 27.22 15.02
C LYS A 51 1.92 26.61 15.77
N GLN A 52 1.77 26.32 17.06
CA GLN A 52 2.81 25.76 17.92
C GLN A 52 2.85 24.22 17.91
N ASP A 53 2.09 23.54 17.04
CA ASP A 53 2.15 22.08 16.92
C ASP A 53 3.60 21.63 16.62
N PRO A 54 4.22 20.79 17.47
CA PRO A 54 5.62 20.41 17.31
C PRO A 54 5.91 19.69 15.98
N LYS A 55 4.95 18.92 15.47
CA LYS A 55 5.07 18.23 14.17
C LYS A 55 5.02 19.22 13.02
N PHE A 56 4.19 20.24 13.17
CA PHE A 56 4.06 21.31 12.18
C PHE A 56 5.34 22.17 12.13
N GLN A 57 5.90 22.54 13.28
CA GLN A 57 7.13 23.33 13.34
C GLN A 57 8.35 22.59 12.77
N LEU A 58 8.51 21.30 13.09
CA LEU A 58 9.58 20.48 12.50
C LEU A 58 9.45 20.37 10.98
N MET A 59 8.22 20.26 10.48
CA MET A 59 7.93 20.19 9.05
C MET A 59 8.18 21.53 8.35
N LEU A 60 7.83 22.67 8.96
CA LEU A 60 8.21 24.00 8.44
C LEU A 60 9.73 24.17 8.40
N ARG A 61 10.45 23.70 9.43
CA ARG A 61 11.92 23.74 9.45
C ARG A 61 12.52 22.89 8.33
N ALA A 62 11.93 21.74 8.03
CA ALA A 62 12.38 20.86 6.95
C ALA A 62 12.13 21.42 5.55
N LEU A 63 11.01 22.12 5.37
CA LEU A 63 10.64 22.81 4.14
C LEU A 63 11.39 24.13 3.94
N ASN A 64 11.81 24.78 5.03
CA ASN A 64 12.51 26.06 5.04
C ASN A 64 11.89 27.12 4.08
N PRO A 65 10.58 27.42 4.20
CA PRO A 65 9.92 28.38 3.33
C PRO A 65 10.38 29.82 3.61
N SER A 66 10.13 30.74 2.67
CA SER A 66 10.33 32.18 2.89
C SER A 66 9.47 32.68 4.06
N ILE A 67 9.91 33.78 4.70
CA ILE A 67 9.22 34.36 5.87
C ILE A 67 7.76 34.72 5.54
N GLU A 68 7.52 35.33 4.37
CA GLU A 68 6.19 35.68 3.88
C GLU A 68 5.29 34.44 3.74
N LYS A 69 5.82 33.37 3.11
CA LYS A 69 5.04 32.15 2.89
C LYS A 69 4.80 31.37 4.18
N ARG A 70 5.73 31.46 5.14
CA ARG A 70 5.52 30.93 6.49
C ARG A 70 4.36 31.63 7.20
N GLN A 71 4.31 32.97 7.15
CA GLN A 71 3.22 33.76 7.74
C GLN A 71 1.87 33.44 7.11
N GLU A 72 1.83 33.25 5.78
CA GLU A 72 0.63 32.83 5.06
C GLU A 72 0.12 31.46 5.55
N ILE A 73 0.99 30.45 5.62
CA ILE A 73 0.62 29.10 6.09
C ILE A 73 0.14 29.16 7.55
N GLU A 74 0.84 29.92 8.40
CA GLU A 74 0.46 30.07 9.81
C GLU A 74 -0.85 30.85 9.99
N ALA A 75 -1.19 31.78 9.10
CA ALA A 75 -2.47 32.50 9.12
C ALA A 75 -3.67 31.59 8.78
N LEU A 76 -3.45 30.54 7.99
CA LEU A 76 -4.48 29.54 7.66
C LEU A 76 -4.78 28.59 8.83
N ILE A 77 -3.91 28.52 9.84
CA ILE A 77 -4.08 27.68 11.03
C ILE A 77 -4.89 28.45 12.08
N GLY A 78 -6.19 28.15 12.14
CA GLY A 78 -7.11 28.67 13.16
C GLY A 78 -8.42 29.25 12.60
N THR A 79 -8.54 29.47 11.29
CA THR A 79 -9.73 30.10 10.68
C THR A 79 -10.80 29.10 10.21
N GLY A 80 -10.59 27.79 10.39
CA GLY A 80 -11.57 26.75 10.04
C GLY A 80 -11.92 26.65 8.55
N LYS A 81 -11.33 27.48 7.67
CA LYS A 81 -11.58 27.43 6.22
C LYS A 81 -10.61 26.46 5.57
N ALA A 82 -11.11 25.28 5.23
CA ALA A 82 -10.52 24.45 4.20
C ALA A 82 -10.43 25.26 2.89
N SER A 83 -9.23 25.30 2.29
CA SER A 83 -8.99 26.01 1.04
C SER A 83 -9.87 25.46 -0.10
N PRO A 84 -10.45 26.32 -0.95
CA PRO A 84 -11.35 25.90 -2.02
C PRO A 84 -10.54 25.54 -3.26
N GLU A 85 -10.24 24.27 -3.47
CA GLU A 85 -9.86 23.80 -4.80
C GLU A 85 -10.37 22.37 -5.02
N LYS A 86 -11.69 22.29 -5.23
CA LYS A 86 -12.31 21.16 -5.93
C LYS A 86 -12.54 21.60 -7.37
N THR A 87 -11.58 21.33 -8.25
CA THR A 87 -11.85 21.36 -9.69
C THR A 87 -12.68 20.12 -10.04
N SER A 88 -13.95 20.39 -10.32
CA SER A 88 -15.01 19.44 -10.61
C SER A 88 -14.81 18.77 -11.97
N ARG A 89 -14.70 17.45 -11.96
CA ARG A 89 -14.93 16.59 -13.13
C ARG A 89 -16.16 15.72 -12.84
N SER A 90 -17.29 16.36 -12.57
CA SER A 90 -18.59 15.68 -12.35
C SER A 90 -19.76 16.36 -13.08
N ALA A 91 -19.48 17.17 -14.10
CA ALA A 91 -20.48 17.78 -14.95
C ALA A 91 -20.30 17.22 -16.38
N ASN A 92 -20.70 15.98 -16.61
CA ASN A 92 -20.99 15.48 -17.98
C ASN A 92 -21.72 14.12 -18.05
N LEU A 93 -22.00 13.47 -16.92
CA LEU A 93 -22.77 12.21 -16.91
C LEU A 93 -24.29 12.42 -16.84
N GLU A 94 -24.76 13.57 -16.34
CA GLU A 94 -26.21 13.87 -16.27
C GLU A 94 -26.81 14.38 -17.59
N ASN A 95 -25.99 14.91 -18.51
CA ASN A 95 -26.48 15.34 -19.83
C ASN A 95 -26.52 14.20 -20.86
N LEU A 96 -25.90 13.05 -20.57
CA LEU A 96 -25.95 11.89 -21.46
C LEU A 96 -27.24 11.07 -21.31
N PHE A 97 -27.89 11.13 -20.14
CA PHE A 97 -29.07 10.31 -19.82
C PHE A 97 -30.42 10.97 -20.13
N LYS A 98 -30.43 12.21 -20.63
CA LYS A 98 -31.67 12.94 -20.98
C LYS A 98 -32.10 12.83 -22.46
N SER A 99 -31.37 12.10 -23.29
CA SER A 99 -31.64 11.99 -24.74
C SER A 99 -32.36 10.70 -25.19
N LEU A 100 -32.71 9.79 -24.27
CA LEU A 100 -33.35 8.52 -24.65
C LEU A 100 -34.70 8.34 -23.94
N ARG A 101 -35.67 9.20 -24.25
CA ARG A 101 -37.10 8.98 -23.97
C ARG A 101 -37.98 9.79 -24.94
N GLY A 102 -38.61 9.11 -25.88
CA GLY A 102 -39.70 9.60 -26.74
C GLY A 102 -40.09 8.56 -27.80
N PRO A 103 -41.37 8.43 -28.18
CA PRO A 103 -42.03 7.12 -28.20
C PRO A 103 -42.47 6.60 -29.58
N ARG A 104 -42.90 5.32 -29.57
CA ARG A 104 -43.65 4.53 -30.56
C ARG A 104 -42.76 3.79 -31.57
N TRP A 105 -42.85 2.45 -31.58
CA TRP A 105 -43.61 1.69 -32.58
C TRP A 105 -43.70 0.23 -32.10
N MET A 106 -44.90 -0.32 -32.20
CA MET A 106 -45.22 -1.73 -31.96
C MET A 106 -44.60 -2.59 -33.08
N HIS A 107 -44.64 -3.91 -32.86
CA HIS A 107 -44.19 -5.03 -33.69
C HIS A 107 -42.81 -5.59 -33.32
N PHE A 108 -42.70 -6.92 -33.38
CA PHE A 108 -41.60 -7.79 -32.92
C PHE A 108 -41.66 -8.33 -31.47
N GLY A 109 -42.86 -8.59 -30.95
CA GLY A 109 -43.08 -9.36 -29.72
C GLY A 109 -42.99 -10.89 -29.87
N ALA A 110 -42.58 -11.45 -31.01
CA ALA A 110 -42.66 -12.90 -31.25
C ALA A 110 -41.37 -13.60 -31.72
N VAL A 111 -40.25 -12.89 -31.86
CA VAL A 111 -38.95 -13.49 -32.28
C VAL A 111 -37.93 -13.55 -31.13
N LEU A 112 -38.13 -12.77 -30.07
CA LEU A 112 -37.22 -12.74 -28.91
C LEU A 112 -37.37 -13.96 -27.96
N ALA A 113 -38.47 -14.71 -28.06
CA ALA A 113 -38.75 -15.85 -27.18
C ALA A 113 -38.06 -17.16 -27.64
N LEU A 114 -37.58 -17.26 -28.89
CA LEU A 114 -36.86 -18.45 -29.38
C LEU A 114 -35.33 -18.30 -29.29
N MET A 115 -34.82 -17.07 -29.17
CA MET A 115 -33.39 -16.75 -28.97
C MET A 115 -32.95 -16.75 -27.49
N LEU A 116 -33.77 -17.29 -26.59
CA LEU A 116 -33.42 -17.47 -25.17
C LEU A 116 -33.22 -18.94 -24.77
N ILE A 117 -33.52 -19.91 -25.64
CA ILE A 117 -33.35 -21.34 -25.33
C ILE A 117 -32.02 -21.92 -25.86
N VAL A 118 -31.41 -21.32 -26.89
CA VAL A 118 -30.08 -21.76 -27.37
C VAL A 118 -28.92 -21.10 -26.59
N ALA A 119 -29.17 -20.00 -25.88
CA ALA A 119 -28.15 -19.34 -25.03
C ALA A 119 -27.95 -20.02 -23.66
N VAL A 120 -28.78 -21.00 -23.29
CA VAL A 120 -28.64 -21.75 -22.03
C VAL A 120 -27.73 -22.98 -22.16
N ILE A 121 -27.51 -23.50 -23.38
CA ILE A 121 -26.67 -24.68 -23.59
C ILE A 121 -25.25 -24.31 -24.06
N GLY A 122 -25.03 -23.11 -24.61
CA GLY A 122 -23.72 -22.65 -25.09
C GLY A 122 -22.79 -21.99 -24.06
N SER A 123 -23.17 -21.93 -22.77
CA SER A 123 -22.37 -21.27 -21.72
C SER A 123 -21.65 -22.23 -20.76
N LEU A 124 -21.75 -23.55 -21.00
CA LEU A 124 -21.01 -24.55 -20.24
C LEU A 124 -19.89 -25.10 -21.13
N THR A 125 -18.74 -24.42 -21.12
CA THR A 125 -17.36 -24.95 -21.27
C THR A 125 -16.41 -23.93 -21.87
N PHE A 126 -16.19 -22.80 -21.20
CA PHE A 126 -14.85 -22.22 -21.17
C PHE A 126 -14.57 -21.76 -19.74
N GLY A 127 -13.97 -22.67 -18.98
CA GLY A 127 -13.44 -22.38 -17.66
C GLY A 127 -12.45 -21.23 -17.77
N SER A 128 -12.81 -20.09 -17.18
CA SER A 128 -11.85 -19.06 -16.79
C SER A 128 -11.02 -19.65 -15.65
N ILE A 129 -9.99 -20.42 -16.00
CA ILE A 129 -8.99 -20.88 -15.06
C ILE A 129 -8.13 -19.67 -14.68
N GLY A 130 -8.19 -19.27 -13.40
CA GLY A 130 -6.97 -18.85 -12.70
C GLY A 130 -6.77 -17.40 -12.28
N LYS A 131 -7.79 -16.54 -12.14
CA LYS A 131 -7.59 -15.20 -11.49
C LYS A 131 -8.16 -15.07 -10.07
N GLY A 132 -9.14 -15.91 -9.71
CA GLY A 132 -9.75 -15.91 -8.38
C GLY A 132 -9.11 -16.87 -7.38
N ALA A 133 -8.28 -17.82 -7.83
CA ALA A 133 -7.84 -18.95 -7.01
C ALA A 133 -6.59 -18.68 -6.15
N TYR A 134 -5.70 -17.76 -6.56
CA TYR A 134 -4.51 -17.41 -5.76
C TYR A 134 -4.88 -16.78 -4.40
N LEU A 135 -6.08 -16.19 -4.33
CA LEU A 135 -6.62 -15.51 -3.15
C LEU A 135 -6.92 -16.46 -1.98
N GLU A 136 -7.27 -17.72 -2.23
CA GLU A 136 -7.70 -18.65 -1.18
C GLU A 136 -6.65 -19.70 -0.83
N THR A 137 -5.79 -20.09 -1.78
CA THR A 137 -4.71 -21.03 -1.53
C THR A 137 -3.48 -20.63 -2.33
N ILE A 138 -2.41 -20.27 -1.61
CA ILE A 138 -1.07 -20.20 -2.19
C ILE A 138 -0.64 -21.66 -2.40
N PRO A 139 -0.39 -22.10 -3.64
CA PRO A 139 0.06 -23.47 -3.88
C PRO A 139 1.36 -23.73 -3.11
N GLU A 140 1.35 -24.69 -2.18
CA GLU A 140 2.52 -24.98 -1.33
C GLU A 140 3.72 -25.49 -2.14
N ASP A 141 3.46 -26.10 -3.30
CA ASP A 141 4.47 -26.55 -4.27
C ASP A 141 5.24 -25.41 -4.93
N GLN A 142 4.74 -24.17 -4.86
CA GLN A 142 5.39 -22.97 -5.38
C GLN A 142 6.14 -22.17 -4.32
N LEU A 143 6.18 -22.65 -3.06
CA LEU A 143 6.83 -21.95 -1.97
C LEU A 143 7.81 -22.88 -1.26
N ARG A 144 9.10 -22.75 -1.60
CA ARG A 144 10.18 -23.42 -0.89
C ARG A 144 10.32 -22.82 0.49
N LEU A 145 9.91 -23.59 1.49
CA LEU A 145 10.07 -23.26 2.90
C LEU A 145 11.13 -24.14 3.54
N SER A 146 11.88 -23.57 4.49
CA SER A 146 12.62 -24.33 5.48
C SER A 146 11.67 -25.16 6.36
N GLN A 147 12.22 -26.10 7.13
CA GLN A 147 11.43 -26.89 8.09
C GLN A 147 10.64 -26.02 9.08
N ASP A 148 11.15 -24.83 9.39
CA ASP A 148 10.52 -23.87 10.30
C ASP A 148 9.53 -22.90 9.61
N GLY A 149 9.28 -23.09 8.32
CA GLY A 149 8.30 -22.29 7.57
C GLY A 149 8.82 -20.95 7.05
N PHE A 150 10.14 -20.74 7.03
CA PHE A 150 10.76 -19.53 6.47
C PHE A 150 11.25 -19.74 5.04
N VAL A 151 11.07 -18.74 4.17
CA VAL A 151 11.68 -18.68 2.84
C VAL A 151 13.16 -18.33 2.95
N LEU A 152 13.52 -17.37 3.82
CA LEU A 152 14.91 -16.96 4.09
C LEU A 152 15.21 -17.04 5.59
N PRO A 153 15.49 -18.24 6.13
CA PRO A 153 15.59 -18.48 7.59
C PRO A 153 16.61 -17.56 8.27
N PHE A 154 17.75 -17.28 7.62
CA PHE A 154 18.84 -16.50 8.19
C PHE A 154 18.75 -14.98 7.95
N SER A 155 17.67 -14.47 7.34
CA SER A 155 17.53 -13.05 7.00
C SER A 155 17.43 -12.10 8.22
N SER A 156 17.26 -12.63 9.44
CA SER A 156 17.31 -11.84 10.67
C SER A 156 18.72 -11.63 11.23
N VAL A 157 19.70 -12.42 10.79
CA VAL A 157 21.07 -12.46 11.35
C VAL A 157 22.16 -12.28 10.29
N HIS A 158 21.86 -12.53 9.02
CA HIS A 158 22.79 -12.37 7.89
C HIS A 158 22.23 -11.46 6.81
N ALA A 159 23.12 -10.80 6.08
CA ALA A 159 22.75 -10.01 4.90
C ALA A 159 22.25 -10.94 3.80
N VAL A 160 21.18 -10.52 3.10
CA VAL A 160 20.64 -11.24 1.95
C VAL A 160 21.51 -10.94 0.72
N ASP A 161 22.08 -12.00 0.14
CA ASP A 161 22.78 -11.94 -1.14
C ASP A 161 21.78 -12.12 -2.30
N GLU A 162 21.92 -11.33 -3.36
CA GLU A 162 21.15 -11.45 -4.60
C GLU A 162 21.29 -12.84 -5.25
N GLN A 163 22.42 -13.53 -5.07
CA GLN A 163 22.58 -14.90 -5.57
C GLN A 163 21.53 -15.84 -4.97
N ASN A 164 21.20 -15.68 -3.69
CA ASN A 164 20.18 -16.48 -3.01
C ASN A 164 18.76 -16.15 -3.52
N LEU A 165 18.57 -14.98 -4.12
CA LEU A 165 17.28 -14.53 -4.66
C LEU A 165 16.99 -15.07 -6.07
N LYS A 166 18.02 -15.51 -6.81
CA LYS A 166 17.88 -16.03 -8.18
C LYS A 166 16.99 -17.27 -8.27
N ALA A 167 17.10 -18.16 -7.29
CA ALA A 167 16.33 -19.38 -7.22
C ALA A 167 14.87 -19.17 -6.76
N LEU A 168 14.55 -17.99 -6.21
CA LEU A 168 13.22 -17.68 -5.69
C LEU A 168 12.31 -17.11 -6.79
N THR A 169 11.08 -17.62 -6.84
CA THR A 169 9.98 -17.09 -7.64
C THR A 169 9.59 -15.68 -7.18
N SER A 170 8.89 -14.93 -8.03
CA SER A 170 8.37 -13.60 -7.65
C SER A 170 7.44 -13.65 -6.43
N TRP A 171 6.75 -14.77 -6.22
CA TRP A 171 5.94 -14.97 -5.03
C TRP A 171 6.79 -15.23 -3.79
N GLU A 172 7.78 -16.12 -3.88
CA GLU A 172 8.73 -16.38 -2.77
C GLU A 172 9.46 -15.10 -2.35
N LEU A 173 9.84 -14.25 -3.31
CA LEU A 173 10.43 -12.93 -3.02
C LEU A 173 9.46 -12.01 -2.26
N TYR A 174 8.19 -12.01 -2.66
CA TYR A 174 7.16 -11.25 -1.97
C TYR A 174 6.93 -11.75 -0.55
N VAL A 175 6.85 -13.06 -0.34
CA VAL A 175 6.77 -13.66 1.00
C VAL A 175 8.03 -13.35 1.81
N ALA A 176 9.23 -13.59 1.27
CA ALA A 176 10.51 -13.40 1.96
C ALA A 176 10.72 -11.96 2.44
N ARG A 177 10.38 -10.95 1.63
CA ARG A 177 10.44 -9.56 2.09
C ARG A 177 9.45 -9.31 3.22
N ASN A 178 8.22 -9.80 3.09
CA ASN A 178 7.18 -9.56 4.09
C ASN A 178 7.41 -10.38 5.37
N GLU A 179 8.10 -11.51 5.28
CA GLU A 179 8.54 -12.35 6.40
C GLU A 179 9.39 -11.56 7.40
N ILE A 180 10.30 -10.70 6.92
CA ILE A 180 11.11 -9.82 7.77
C ILE A 180 10.22 -8.97 8.69
N TYR A 181 9.12 -8.43 8.16
CA TYR A 181 8.15 -7.68 8.96
C TYR A 181 7.27 -8.58 9.83
N ALA A 182 6.91 -9.77 9.32
CA ALA A 182 6.10 -10.74 10.04
C ALA A 182 6.83 -11.25 11.30
N ARG A 183 8.14 -11.46 11.24
CA ARG A 183 8.99 -11.81 12.40
C ARG A 183 8.94 -10.77 13.52
N LYS A 184 8.66 -9.51 13.18
CA LYS A 184 8.46 -8.41 14.14
C LYS A 184 6.99 -8.22 14.53
N GLY A 185 6.12 -9.10 14.08
CA GLY A 185 4.71 -9.11 14.42
C GLY A 185 3.83 -8.16 13.61
N ARG A 186 4.26 -7.73 12.41
CA ARG A 186 3.45 -6.83 11.59
C ARG A 186 2.17 -7.53 11.11
N PRO A 187 0.97 -7.05 11.46
CA PRO A 187 -0.26 -7.61 10.93
C PRO A 187 -0.51 -7.14 9.47
N PHE A 188 -1.09 -8.00 8.65
CA PHE A 188 -1.35 -7.79 7.21
C PHE A 188 -2.85 -7.59 6.91
N VAL A 189 -3.51 -6.71 7.67
CA VAL A 189 -4.97 -6.53 7.66
C VAL A 189 -5.56 -5.81 6.44
N LYS A 190 -4.72 -5.28 5.54
CA LYS A 190 -5.20 -4.56 4.35
C LYS A 190 -5.59 -5.55 3.26
N GLN A 191 -6.62 -5.23 2.48
CA GLN A 191 -7.06 -6.07 1.35
C GLN A 191 -5.91 -6.42 0.40
N ALA A 192 -5.05 -5.44 0.08
CA ALA A 192 -3.90 -5.63 -0.81
C ALA A 192 -2.82 -6.59 -0.27
N SER A 193 -2.88 -6.97 1.01
CA SER A 193 -1.93 -7.86 1.69
C SER A 193 -2.60 -9.02 2.43
N VAL A 194 -3.92 -9.23 2.28
CA VAL A 194 -4.66 -10.21 3.08
C VAL A 194 -4.18 -11.65 2.86
N CYS A 195 -3.70 -11.96 1.65
CA CYS A 195 -3.09 -13.25 1.33
C CYS A 195 -1.86 -13.55 2.23
N LEU A 196 -1.09 -12.53 2.60
CA LEU A 196 0.05 -12.68 3.52
C LEU A 196 -0.43 -12.95 4.94
N GLN A 197 -1.56 -12.36 5.35
CA GLN A 197 -2.16 -12.65 6.65
C GLN A 197 -2.53 -14.13 6.75
N HIS A 198 -3.24 -14.66 5.74
CA HIS A 198 -3.58 -16.08 5.67
C HIS A 198 -2.34 -16.98 5.64
N HIS A 199 -1.31 -16.59 4.88
CA HIS A 199 -0.06 -17.35 4.82
C HIS A 199 0.63 -17.44 6.19
N PHE A 200 0.87 -16.30 6.86
CA PHE A 200 1.59 -16.28 8.13
C PHE A 200 0.77 -16.80 9.31
N ASP A 201 -0.57 -16.77 9.24
CA ASP A 201 -1.42 -17.35 10.28
C ASP A 201 -1.28 -18.88 10.40
N ARG A 202 -0.84 -19.58 9.34
CA ARG A 202 -0.44 -21.00 9.42
C ARG A 202 0.76 -21.23 10.34
N TRP A 203 1.59 -20.20 10.53
CA TRP A 203 2.78 -20.21 11.38
C TRP A 203 2.56 -19.54 12.73
N ALA A 204 1.33 -19.13 13.03
CA ALA A 204 0.96 -18.62 14.35
C ALA A 204 0.82 -19.76 15.35
N LYS A 205 0.99 -19.45 16.65
CA LYS A 205 0.79 -20.43 17.72
C LYS A 205 -0.64 -20.98 17.70
N ASN A 206 -0.75 -22.30 17.67
CA ASN A 206 -2.02 -23.02 17.76
C ASN A 206 -1.80 -24.40 18.41
N ASN A 207 -2.87 -25.19 18.59
CA ASN A 207 -2.78 -26.51 19.24
C ASN A 207 -1.84 -27.49 18.50
N SER A 208 -1.75 -27.38 17.17
CA SER A 208 -0.89 -28.21 16.32
C SER A 208 0.52 -27.61 16.12
N SER A 209 0.72 -26.33 16.47
CA SER A 209 1.99 -25.60 16.38
C SER A 209 2.17 -24.71 17.61
N PRO A 210 2.46 -25.30 18.79
CA PRO A 210 2.57 -24.53 20.04
C PRO A 210 3.73 -23.52 20.03
N ASN A 211 4.73 -23.78 19.16
CA ASN A 211 5.92 -22.95 18.99
C ASN A 211 5.87 -22.06 17.75
N GLY A 212 4.69 -21.83 17.16
CA GLY A 212 4.53 -20.95 15.99
C GLY A 212 5.24 -19.60 16.17
N TRP A 213 6.02 -19.20 15.18
CA TRP A 213 6.91 -18.04 15.25
C TRP A 213 6.21 -16.71 14.97
N TYR A 214 5.05 -16.74 14.30
CA TYR A 214 4.34 -15.51 13.96
C TYR A 214 3.43 -15.05 15.10
N VAL A 215 3.81 -13.93 15.73
CA VAL A 215 3.05 -13.31 16.82
C VAL A 215 2.70 -11.87 16.45
N LYS A 216 1.42 -11.60 16.22
CA LYS A 216 0.92 -10.27 15.82
C LYS A 216 1.11 -9.27 16.96
N GLN A 217 1.64 -8.09 16.65
CA GLN A 217 1.80 -6.98 17.57
C GLN A 217 0.89 -5.82 17.17
N SER A 218 0.28 -5.17 18.17
CA SER A 218 -0.47 -3.93 17.95
C SER A 218 0.51 -2.77 17.76
N GLY A 219 0.35 -2.02 16.67
CA GLY A 219 1.19 -0.85 16.38
C GLY A 219 2.10 -1.03 15.16
N GLY A 220 2.99 -0.06 14.95
CA GLY A 220 4.01 -0.16 13.90
C GLY A 220 5.18 -1.03 14.35
N VAL A 221 5.70 -1.87 13.45
CA VAL A 221 6.91 -2.64 13.72
C VAL A 221 8.16 -1.80 13.46
N ALA A 222 9.14 -1.90 14.35
CA ALA A 222 10.46 -1.33 14.16
C ALA A 222 11.40 -2.43 13.64
N LEU A 223 12.02 -2.19 12.48
CA LEU A 223 13.08 -3.02 11.94
C LEU A 223 14.44 -2.47 12.36
N ASN A 224 15.43 -3.33 12.54
CA ASN A 224 16.83 -2.93 12.67
C ASN A 224 17.48 -2.66 11.30
N ASP A 225 18.70 -2.11 11.28
CA ASP A 225 19.40 -1.75 10.05
C ASP A 225 19.67 -2.93 9.11
N LEU A 226 19.87 -4.13 9.66
CA LEU A 226 20.04 -5.34 8.85
C LEU A 226 18.73 -5.74 8.17
N GLU A 227 17.64 -5.79 8.92
CA GLU A 227 16.29 -6.13 8.44
C GLU A 227 15.82 -5.13 7.37
N ILE A 228 16.08 -3.83 7.56
CA ILE A 228 15.81 -2.79 6.57
C ILE A 228 16.60 -3.05 5.29
N ARG A 229 17.93 -3.23 5.39
CA ARG A 229 18.79 -3.50 4.23
C ARG A 229 18.39 -4.77 3.48
N ASN A 230 17.99 -5.82 4.19
CA ASN A 230 17.54 -7.07 3.59
C ASN A 230 16.21 -6.88 2.86
N ALA A 231 15.24 -6.21 3.46
CA ALA A 231 13.96 -5.91 2.82
C ALA A 231 14.13 -5.03 1.56
N GLU A 232 15.02 -4.05 1.61
CA GLU A 232 15.37 -3.19 0.48
C GLU A 232 16.12 -3.96 -0.63
N THR A 233 17.01 -4.88 -0.27
CA THR A 233 17.73 -5.72 -1.23
C THR A 233 16.77 -6.64 -2.00
N ILE A 234 15.85 -7.30 -1.29
CA ILE A 234 14.81 -8.12 -1.92
C ILE A 234 13.91 -7.24 -2.81
N GLN A 235 13.50 -6.06 -2.33
CA GLN A 235 12.69 -5.14 -3.12
C GLN A 235 13.41 -4.68 -4.39
N ARG A 236 14.68 -4.29 -4.31
CA ARG A 236 15.47 -3.90 -5.49
C ARG A 236 15.56 -5.03 -6.49
N TYR A 237 15.80 -6.26 -6.02
CA TYR A 237 15.87 -7.43 -6.89
C TYR A 237 14.54 -7.71 -7.60
N GLU A 238 13.41 -7.66 -6.89
CA GLU A 238 12.07 -7.76 -7.51
C GLU A 238 11.87 -6.72 -8.62
N CYS A 239 12.26 -5.47 -8.37
CA CYS A 239 12.06 -4.39 -9.32
C CYS A 239 13.00 -4.50 -10.54
N ALA A 240 14.31 -4.60 -10.29
CA ALA A 240 15.34 -4.50 -11.32
C ALA A 240 15.49 -5.80 -12.12
N VAL A 241 15.26 -6.96 -11.49
CA VAL A 241 15.50 -8.27 -12.11
C VAL A 241 14.20 -8.98 -12.46
N ARG A 242 13.17 -8.91 -11.61
CA ARG A 242 11.86 -9.55 -11.89
C ARG A 242 10.87 -8.64 -12.61
N GLY A 243 11.21 -7.36 -12.81
CA GLY A 243 10.37 -6.39 -13.51
C GLY A 243 9.17 -5.89 -12.69
N GLY A 244 9.12 -6.16 -11.38
CA GLY A 244 8.04 -5.70 -10.53
C GLY A 244 7.87 -6.50 -9.25
N ARG A 245 6.99 -6.01 -8.38
CA ARG A 245 6.64 -6.65 -7.10
C ARG A 245 5.37 -7.45 -7.26
N MET A 246 5.41 -8.71 -6.83
CA MET A 246 4.19 -9.51 -6.75
C MET A 246 3.22 -8.91 -5.70
N ASN A 247 1.93 -9.13 -5.91
CA ASN A 247 0.87 -8.75 -4.97
C ASN A 247 -0.07 -9.93 -4.70
N CYS A 248 -1.07 -9.73 -3.84
CA CYS A 248 -2.05 -10.77 -3.54
C CYS A 248 -2.95 -11.19 -4.72
N SER A 249 -2.96 -10.46 -5.84
CA SER A 249 -3.70 -10.86 -7.05
C SER A 249 -2.87 -11.77 -7.97
N GLY A 250 -1.67 -12.19 -7.54
CA GLY A 250 -0.76 -12.97 -8.37
C GLY A 250 -0.21 -12.18 -9.57
N SER A 251 -0.29 -10.85 -9.52
CA SER A 251 0.17 -9.97 -10.60
C SER A 251 1.41 -9.20 -10.17
N LEU A 252 2.35 -9.03 -11.10
CA LEU A 252 3.45 -8.09 -10.91
C LEU A 252 2.92 -6.66 -10.98
N GLN A 253 3.34 -5.85 -10.02
CA GLN A 253 3.10 -4.42 -9.95
C GLN A 253 4.41 -3.69 -10.19
N ASP A 254 4.36 -2.65 -11.01
CA ASP A 254 5.52 -1.81 -11.27
C ASP A 254 6.03 -1.19 -9.97
N CYS A 255 7.34 -1.08 -9.87
CA CYS A 255 7.97 -0.39 -8.76
C CYS A 255 7.90 1.12 -9.01
N GLN A 256 7.05 1.79 -8.24
CA GLN A 256 6.96 3.26 -8.19
C GLN A 256 8.06 3.87 -7.34
#